data_AF-A0A9W6XS31-F1
#
_entry.id   AF-A0A9W6XS31-F1
#
_cell.length_a   1.000
_cell.length_b   1.000
_cell.length_c   1.000
_cell.angle_alpha   90.00
_cell.angle_beta   90.00
_cell.angle_gamma   90.00
#
_symmetry.space_group_name_H-M   'P 1'
#
loop_
_entity.id
_entity.type
_entity.pdbx_description
1 polymer ?
#
loop_
_entity_poly.entity_id
_entity_poly.type
_entity_poly.pdbx_seq_one_letter_code
_entity_poly.pdbx_strand_id
1 'polypeptide(L)'
;MDSFGGPNSSGLVATLEVIVHVSSSIKSPSPYHQYLFHGPTSTIPFAKIAAPDFKNDRQIPSKNMRIYSLLVASAAVAVPVSAGSNELSSLPTVKLDYSTIQAIGGNSTVGYYKFQNIRYSKAPIGDLRFAAPQWPDVETGINTGSLADTDVDCASSEDCLFLDVWALLTPWGGTCPCWSTTTVVDFIYVAYIYRLGITGVATGPTYQHEGGVSNLAVWDATHAFEWVHKYISNFGGNPSDVTAVEFSACGSQIGFQMTRFGGNAPQLFQKAFIMSPGYLPSVGHHQAEQFWQNGHFNFSGPCVLTHEQHEYNTVAYTGVESEGDISMTLRVLFPAITDDVIEELLTLYPAENYASAGLRLSDIQQSFEITAKNQVLTRALNNQTWNGEVGIGPAKHGTDQGYYFYSKHKFSASSNQTTSATTFNTAEAALVGAITSPVNETIARKMQKYLLSLVLTGNPNSAWTDDKLYWPRYDNCTMGVQIVMNGTFSVAKDNLATSTSFFWNKALWY
;
A
#
# COMPACT_ATOMS: atom_id res chain seq x y z
N MET A 1 -27.90 20.94 2.50
CA MET A 1 -28.13 19.58 1.96
C MET A 1 -27.16 18.67 2.69
N ASP A 2 -27.41 18.46 3.97
CA ASP A 2 -26.39 18.03 4.94
C ASP A 2 -26.87 16.76 5.67
N SER A 3 -26.85 15.62 4.97
CA SER A 3 -27.27 14.33 5.54
C SER A 3 -26.84 13.09 4.72
N PHE A 4 -25.69 13.13 4.03
CA PHE A 4 -25.16 11.99 3.26
C PHE A 4 -23.73 11.60 3.71
N GLY A 5 -23.57 11.48 5.03
CA GLY A 5 -22.40 10.84 5.64
C GLY A 5 -22.87 10.02 6.83
N GLY A 6 -22.70 8.70 6.77
CA GLY A 6 -22.83 7.85 7.96
C GLY A 6 -21.72 8.25 8.96
N PRO A 7 -21.96 8.20 10.28
CA PRO A 7 -21.07 8.82 11.27
C PRO A 7 -19.67 8.18 11.42
N ASN A 8 -19.33 7.19 10.58
CA ASN A 8 -18.01 6.56 10.50
C ASN A 8 -17.23 6.88 9.20
N SER A 9 -17.76 7.71 8.28
CA SER A 9 -17.05 8.08 7.04
C SER A 9 -16.00 9.19 7.20
N SER A 10 -15.87 9.76 8.40
CA SER A 10 -14.87 10.79 8.74
C SER A 10 -13.54 10.15 9.15
N GLY A 11 -12.74 9.72 8.17
CA GLY A 11 -11.43 9.10 8.45
C GLY A 11 -10.69 8.47 7.27
N LEU A 12 -11.08 8.73 6.02
CA LEU A 12 -10.31 8.32 4.84
C LEU A 12 -9.06 9.21 4.70
N VAL A 13 -8.01 8.90 5.48
CA VAL A 13 -6.69 9.50 5.26
C VAL A 13 -5.86 8.58 4.39
N ALA A 14 -5.42 9.12 3.26
CA ALA A 14 -4.84 8.38 2.16
C ALA A 14 -3.31 8.30 2.28
N THR A 15 -2.82 7.21 2.88
CA THR A 15 -1.44 6.74 2.64
C THR A 15 -1.51 5.52 1.71
N LEU A 16 -0.67 5.49 0.67
CA LEU A 16 -0.82 4.66 -0.53
C LEU A 16 0.52 4.19 -1.04
N GLU A 17 0.61 2.95 -1.56
CA GLU A 17 1.93 2.32 -1.72
C GLU A 17 2.11 1.49 -2.99
N VAL A 18 3.30 1.63 -3.56
CA VAL A 18 3.83 0.82 -4.66
C VAL A 18 5.23 0.34 -4.26
N ILE A 19 5.44 -0.97 -4.25
CA ILE A 19 6.73 -1.57 -3.89
C ILE A 19 7.42 -2.08 -5.16
N VAL A 20 8.65 -1.62 -5.39
CA VAL A 20 9.43 -1.92 -6.60
C VAL A 20 10.70 -2.67 -6.22
N HIS A 21 11.00 -3.75 -6.94
CA HIS A 21 12.17 -4.58 -6.65
C HIS A 21 13.46 -4.02 -7.29
N VAL A 22 14.63 -4.29 -6.69
CA VAL A 22 15.95 -3.82 -7.17
C VAL A 22 16.70 -4.94 -7.90
N SER A 23 17.31 -4.64 -9.06
CA SER A 23 18.17 -5.60 -9.76
C SER A 23 19.60 -5.60 -9.21
N SER A 24 20.15 -6.77 -8.93
CA SER A 24 21.45 -6.98 -8.26
C SER A 24 22.69 -6.74 -9.14
N SER A 25 22.62 -5.86 -10.13
CA SER A 25 23.53 -5.83 -11.30
C SER A 25 24.37 -4.56 -11.51
N ILE A 26 24.67 -3.77 -10.46
CA ILE A 26 25.50 -2.56 -10.57
C ILE A 26 26.83 -2.68 -9.80
N LYS A 27 27.97 -2.54 -10.52
CA LYS A 27 29.33 -2.40 -9.96
C LYS A 27 29.87 -1.00 -10.29
N SER A 28 30.52 -0.34 -9.31
CA SER A 28 31.05 1.04 -9.36
C SER A 28 32.47 1.13 -9.99
N PRO A 29 33.15 2.30 -10.18
CA PRO A 29 33.56 3.23 -9.09
C PRO A 29 33.55 4.78 -9.34
N SER A 30 33.76 5.51 -8.24
CA SER A 30 33.69 6.96 -7.86
C SER A 30 34.93 7.84 -8.26
N PRO A 31 35.37 8.96 -7.58
CA PRO A 31 34.79 9.95 -6.59
C PRO A 31 35.22 11.47 -6.75
N TYR A 32 34.68 12.44 -5.95
CA TYR A 32 35.41 13.40 -5.01
C TYR A 32 34.78 14.80 -4.62
N HIS A 33 35.02 15.24 -3.35
CA HIS A 33 35.04 16.60 -2.67
C HIS A 33 33.80 17.57 -2.72
N GLN A 34 33.04 17.94 -1.67
CA GLN A 34 33.22 18.37 -0.23
C GLN A 34 33.61 19.85 0.03
N TYR A 35 32.93 20.65 0.90
CA TYR A 35 33.26 21.05 2.32
C TYR A 35 32.12 21.92 3.03
N LEU A 36 32.14 22.10 4.38
CA LEU A 36 31.13 22.63 5.38
C LEU A 36 30.97 24.20 5.53
N PHE A 37 29.95 24.85 6.18
CA PHE A 37 29.56 24.88 7.63
C PHE A 37 28.18 25.59 8.01
N HIS A 38 27.35 24.91 8.84
CA HIS A 38 26.57 25.31 10.06
C HIS A 38 25.79 26.66 10.28
N GLY A 39 24.51 26.56 10.76
CA GLY A 39 23.77 27.59 11.54
C GLY A 39 22.23 27.41 11.60
N PRO A 40 21.50 27.45 12.76
CA PRO A 40 20.12 26.90 12.85
C PRO A 40 18.97 27.88 13.26
N THR A 41 17.71 27.50 13.00
CA THR A 41 16.54 27.68 13.91
C THR A 41 15.33 26.82 13.48
N SER A 42 14.34 26.62 14.37
CA SER A 42 13.52 25.40 14.47
C SER A 42 12.02 25.51 14.17
N THR A 43 11.41 24.32 13.95
CA THR A 43 10.00 23.83 14.09
C THR A 43 9.48 23.19 12.78
N ILE A 44 8.66 22.13 12.76
CA ILE A 44 8.26 21.09 13.75
C ILE A 44 8.06 19.75 12.97
N PRO A 45 8.13 18.54 13.58
CA PRO A 45 8.31 17.30 12.80
C PRO A 45 7.02 16.53 12.45
N PHE A 46 7.05 15.88 11.29
CA PHE A 46 5.98 15.03 10.74
C PHE A 46 6.30 13.52 10.84
N ALA A 47 5.29 12.68 10.59
CA ALA A 47 5.31 11.23 10.82
C ALA A 47 6.34 10.47 9.93
N LYS A 48 6.86 9.35 10.45
CA LYS A 48 8.08 8.71 9.93
C LYS A 48 7.84 7.26 9.50
N ILE A 49 7.58 7.05 8.21
CA ILE A 49 7.68 5.72 7.60
C ILE A 49 9.18 5.38 7.43
N ALA A 50 9.60 4.27 8.03
CA ALA A 50 10.93 3.70 7.87
C ALA A 50 10.80 2.22 7.52
N ALA A 51 11.68 1.75 6.63
CA ALA A 51 11.66 0.36 6.18
C ALA A 51 11.74 -0.66 7.36
N PRO A 52 11.15 -1.86 7.19
CA PRO A 52 11.17 -2.92 8.19
C PRO A 52 12.60 -3.38 8.53
N ASP A 53 12.84 -3.63 9.81
CA ASP A 53 14.13 -4.03 10.36
C ASP A 53 14.39 -5.53 10.22
N PHE A 54 15.56 -5.97 9.75
CA PHE A 54 15.92 -7.39 9.58
C PHE A 54 17.28 -7.76 10.19
N LYS A 55 17.63 -7.25 11.37
CA LYS A 55 19.02 -7.37 11.87
C LYS A 55 19.45 -8.68 12.53
N ASN A 56 18.54 -9.59 12.94
CA ASN A 56 18.91 -10.70 13.84
C ASN A 56 18.51 -12.13 13.41
N ASP A 57 17.73 -12.32 12.34
CA ASP A 57 17.28 -13.67 11.92
C ASP A 57 18.22 -14.31 10.88
N ARG A 58 18.46 -15.62 11.01
CA ARG A 58 19.63 -16.29 10.42
C ARG A 58 19.45 -16.69 8.95
N GLN A 59 20.58 -16.62 8.23
CA GLN A 59 20.96 -17.39 7.04
C GLN A 59 19.86 -17.87 6.07
N ILE A 60 19.81 -17.24 4.90
CA ILE A 60 19.31 -17.87 3.67
C ILE A 60 20.25 -19.05 3.33
N PRO A 61 19.75 -20.30 3.21
CA PRO A 61 20.60 -21.45 2.92
C PRO A 61 20.99 -21.49 1.43
N SER A 62 22.25 -21.16 1.13
CA SER A 62 22.81 -21.31 -0.23
C SER A 62 22.92 -22.79 -0.62
N LYS A 63 22.12 -23.24 -1.59
CA LYS A 63 22.24 -24.61 -2.14
C LYS A 63 23.52 -24.75 -3.00
N ASN A 64 24.48 -25.50 -2.45
CA ASN A 64 25.49 -26.30 -3.15
C ASN A 64 26.03 -25.77 -4.50
N MET A 65 27.01 -24.87 -4.46
CA MET A 65 27.94 -24.67 -5.57
C MET A 65 29.34 -25.13 -5.15
N ARG A 66 29.76 -26.32 -5.61
CA ARG A 66 31.12 -26.84 -5.39
C ARG A 66 32.09 -26.07 -6.28
N ILE A 67 32.92 -25.21 -5.70
CA ILE A 67 34.06 -24.58 -6.38
C ILE A 67 35.34 -25.21 -5.85
N TYR A 68 36.21 -25.65 -6.76
CA TYR A 68 37.52 -26.23 -6.43
C TYR A 68 38.49 -25.13 -5.96
N SER A 69 39.04 -25.28 -4.77
CA SER A 69 40.04 -24.35 -4.23
C SER A 69 41.39 -24.51 -4.94
N LEU A 70 41.82 -23.48 -5.67
CA LEU A 70 43.22 -23.28 -6.09
C LEU A 70 43.87 -22.22 -5.20
N LEU A 71 44.78 -22.66 -4.35
CA LEU A 71 45.58 -21.80 -3.47
C LEU A 71 46.63 -21.04 -4.30
N VAL A 72 46.54 -19.71 -4.33
CA VAL A 72 47.64 -18.83 -4.75
C VAL A 72 47.94 -17.87 -3.61
N ALA A 73 49.06 -18.11 -2.92
CA ALA A 73 49.54 -17.21 -1.88
C ALA A 73 50.13 -15.94 -2.52
N SER A 74 49.70 -14.77 -2.04
CA SER A 74 50.25 -13.47 -2.44
C SER A 74 50.58 -12.66 -1.19
N ALA A 75 51.78 -12.10 -1.13
CA ALA A 75 52.32 -11.47 0.08
C ALA A 75 51.66 -10.11 0.39
N ALA A 76 51.53 -9.80 1.68
CA ALA A 76 51.03 -8.51 2.13
C ALA A 76 52.07 -7.40 1.92
N VAL A 77 51.70 -6.35 1.18
CA VAL A 77 52.45 -5.08 1.11
C VAL A 77 51.68 -4.07 1.95
N ALA A 78 52.29 -3.62 3.06
CA ALA A 78 51.71 -2.58 3.90
C ALA A 78 51.91 -1.20 3.24
N VAL A 79 50.79 -0.56 2.85
CA VAL A 79 50.77 0.84 2.40
C VAL A 79 50.35 1.72 3.59
N PRO A 80 51.05 2.82 3.90
CA PRO A 80 50.70 3.64 5.05
C PRO A 80 49.37 4.38 4.82
N VAL A 81 48.44 4.23 5.77
CA VAL A 81 47.16 4.95 5.75
C VAL A 81 47.40 6.41 6.12
N SER A 82 47.45 7.27 5.11
CA SER A 82 47.25 8.70 5.29
C SER A 82 45.81 8.94 5.74
N ALA A 83 45.63 9.54 6.92
CA ALA A 83 44.31 9.90 7.44
C ALA A 83 43.75 11.13 6.70
N GLY A 84 43.25 10.91 5.49
CA GLY A 84 42.53 11.91 4.71
C GLY A 84 41.16 12.23 5.33
N SER A 85 40.98 13.47 5.78
CA SER A 85 39.71 13.99 6.28
C SER A 85 38.70 14.16 5.14
N ASN A 86 37.76 13.22 4.98
CA ASN A 86 36.67 13.32 4.03
C ASN A 86 35.40 13.91 4.70
N GLU A 87 35.13 15.21 4.51
CA GLU A 87 33.93 15.92 4.98
C GLU A 87 32.62 15.56 4.23
N LEU A 88 31.80 14.62 4.73
CA LEU A 88 30.45 14.40 4.17
C LEU A 88 29.62 15.70 4.15
N SER A 89 29.25 16.21 2.97
CA SER A 89 28.61 17.54 2.84
C SER A 89 27.63 17.72 1.66
N SER A 90 27.07 16.66 1.06
CA SER A 90 25.78 16.78 0.32
C SER A 90 25.00 15.46 0.30
N LEU A 91 23.67 15.56 0.35
CA LEU A 91 22.75 14.44 0.15
C LEU A 91 22.66 14.12 -1.36
N PRO A 92 22.47 12.84 -1.75
CA PRO A 92 22.49 12.43 -3.15
C PRO A 92 21.36 13.09 -3.96
N THR A 93 21.59 13.24 -5.26
CA THR A 93 20.64 13.81 -6.20
C THR A 93 20.33 12.84 -7.33
N VAL A 94 19.05 12.63 -7.59
CA VAL A 94 18.54 11.85 -8.73
C VAL A 94 18.12 12.83 -9.83
N LYS A 95 18.65 12.65 -11.04
CA LYS A 95 18.25 13.45 -12.20
C LYS A 95 17.20 12.71 -13.03
N LEU A 96 16.08 13.37 -13.29
CA LEU A 96 15.04 13.00 -14.25
C LEU A 96 15.17 13.88 -15.51
N ASP A 97 14.27 13.72 -16.48
CA ASP A 97 14.23 14.59 -17.67
C ASP A 97 13.61 15.98 -17.38
N TYR A 98 12.69 16.08 -16.42
CA TYR A 98 12.03 17.33 -16.02
C TYR A 98 12.52 17.95 -14.69
N SER A 99 13.22 17.20 -13.82
CA SER A 99 13.64 17.68 -12.49
C SER A 99 14.96 17.06 -12.02
N THR A 100 15.65 17.71 -11.07
CA THR A 100 16.73 17.12 -10.28
C THR A 100 16.32 17.13 -8.82
N ILE A 101 16.23 15.95 -8.20
CA ILE A 101 15.64 15.76 -6.88
C ILE A 101 16.74 15.39 -5.90
N GLN A 102 16.87 16.11 -4.78
CA GLN A 102 17.78 15.76 -3.69
C GLN A 102 17.05 14.92 -2.63
N ALA A 103 17.72 13.91 -2.08
CA ALA A 103 17.22 13.23 -0.90
C ALA A 103 17.13 14.21 0.29
N ILE A 104 16.05 14.15 1.06
CA ILE A 104 15.84 14.99 2.25
C ILE A 104 16.53 14.43 3.51
N GLY A 105 17.07 13.22 3.41
CA GLY A 105 17.75 12.51 4.48
C GLY A 105 17.75 11.01 4.22
N GLY A 106 18.12 10.23 5.23
CA GLY A 106 18.18 8.78 5.12
C GLY A 106 18.49 8.12 6.44
N ASN A 107 18.67 6.80 6.41
CA ASN A 107 19.10 6.02 7.56
C ASN A 107 20.22 5.07 7.14
N SER A 108 21.46 5.41 7.54
CA SER A 108 22.67 4.62 7.29
C SER A 108 22.69 3.27 8.01
N THR A 109 21.86 3.11 9.06
CA THR A 109 21.77 1.89 9.86
C THR A 109 20.84 0.84 9.22
N VAL A 110 19.85 1.29 8.43
CA VAL A 110 18.89 0.46 7.68
C VAL A 110 19.26 0.32 6.21
N GLY A 111 19.85 1.35 5.60
CA GLY A 111 20.34 1.30 4.22
C GLY A 111 19.50 2.07 3.19
N TYR A 112 18.79 3.14 3.55
CA TYR A 112 17.97 3.93 2.61
C TYR A 112 18.17 5.46 2.67
N TYR A 113 17.81 6.14 1.58
CA TYR A 113 17.53 7.57 1.45
C TYR A 113 16.03 7.79 1.20
N LYS A 114 15.47 8.90 1.68
CA LYS A 114 14.12 9.37 1.30
C LYS A 114 14.24 10.57 0.36
N PHE A 115 13.59 10.48 -0.79
CA PHE A 115 13.26 11.59 -1.68
C PHE A 115 11.78 11.89 -1.46
N GLN A 116 11.41 13.16 -1.32
CA GLN A 116 10.08 13.57 -0.87
C GLN A 116 9.48 14.60 -1.81
N ASN A 117 8.15 14.72 -1.86
CA ASN A 117 7.40 15.75 -2.56
C ASN A 117 7.86 15.92 -4.02
N ILE A 118 8.00 14.78 -4.71
CA ILE A 118 8.30 14.72 -6.14
C ILE A 118 6.98 14.89 -6.89
N ARG A 119 6.83 15.93 -7.70
CA ARG A 119 5.67 16.03 -8.60
C ARG A 119 5.68 14.88 -9.58
N TYR A 120 4.61 14.09 -9.62
CA TYR A 120 4.39 13.14 -10.72
C TYR A 120 3.37 13.66 -11.74
N SER A 121 2.59 14.69 -11.36
CA SER A 121 1.70 15.46 -12.24
C SER A 121 1.92 16.96 -12.07
N LYS A 122 1.44 17.75 -13.03
CA LYS A 122 1.09 19.16 -12.81
C LYS A 122 0.07 19.29 -11.67
N ALA A 123 0.09 20.43 -10.98
CA ALA A 123 -0.90 20.80 -9.99
C ALA A 123 -2.32 20.79 -10.62
N PRO A 124 -3.29 20.01 -10.09
CA PRO A 124 -4.64 19.95 -10.62
C PRO A 124 -5.48 21.14 -10.11
N ILE A 125 -5.07 22.34 -10.49
CA ILE A 125 -5.68 23.61 -10.07
C ILE A 125 -6.16 24.42 -11.29
N GLY A 126 -7.11 25.34 -11.06
CA GLY A 126 -7.70 26.15 -12.14
C GLY A 126 -8.32 25.25 -13.21
N ASP A 127 -7.93 25.46 -14.47
CA ASP A 127 -8.41 24.69 -15.62
C ASP A 127 -8.05 23.18 -15.54
N LEU A 128 -7.06 22.80 -14.74
CA LEU A 128 -6.68 21.39 -14.54
C LEU A 128 -7.45 20.69 -13.41
N ARG A 129 -8.25 21.40 -12.61
CA ARG A 129 -8.98 20.87 -11.45
C ARG A 129 -9.79 19.60 -11.76
N PHE A 130 -10.47 19.61 -12.90
CA PHE A 130 -11.33 18.52 -13.37
C PHE A 130 -10.78 17.84 -14.65
N ALA A 131 -9.51 18.07 -14.97
CA ALA A 131 -8.82 17.44 -16.09
C ALA A 131 -7.98 16.23 -15.62
N ALA A 132 -7.79 15.27 -16.53
CA ALA A 132 -6.83 14.19 -16.33
C ALA A 132 -5.42 14.75 -15.99
N PRO A 133 -4.63 14.05 -15.15
CA PRO A 133 -3.29 14.48 -14.79
C PRO A 133 -2.40 14.61 -16.04
N GLN A 134 -1.39 15.48 -15.94
CA GLN A 134 -0.47 15.79 -17.03
C GLN A 134 0.95 15.76 -16.50
N TRP A 135 1.90 15.33 -17.34
CA TRP A 135 3.31 15.31 -16.99
C TRP A 135 3.78 16.68 -16.43
N PRO A 136 4.58 16.69 -15.34
CA PRO A 136 5.03 17.93 -14.72
C PRO A 136 5.75 18.87 -15.68
N ASP A 137 5.67 20.17 -15.41
CA ASP A 137 6.54 21.15 -16.05
C ASP A 137 8.00 20.97 -15.64
N VAL A 138 8.93 21.46 -16.47
CA VAL A 138 10.37 21.36 -16.20
C VAL A 138 10.74 22.27 -15.02
N GLU A 139 11.23 21.67 -13.95
CA GLU A 139 11.72 22.35 -12.75
C GLU A 139 13.13 22.89 -13.00
N THR A 140 13.31 24.21 -12.84
CA THR A 140 14.60 24.87 -13.05
C THR A 140 15.54 24.80 -11.84
N GLY A 141 15.01 24.41 -10.68
CA GLY A 141 15.76 24.26 -9.42
C GLY A 141 15.99 22.80 -9.05
N ILE A 142 16.73 22.57 -7.97
CA ILE A 142 16.81 21.25 -7.34
C ILE A 142 15.63 21.10 -6.40
N ASN A 143 14.79 20.08 -6.60
CA ASN A 143 13.73 19.74 -5.66
C ASN A 143 14.33 19.09 -4.41
N THR A 144 14.35 19.83 -3.30
CA THR A 144 14.83 19.37 -1.99
C THR A 144 13.67 18.90 -1.09
N GLY A 145 12.58 18.39 -1.68
CA GLY A 145 11.35 17.98 -1.00
C GLY A 145 10.52 19.11 -0.40
N SER A 146 10.81 20.36 -0.76
CA SER A 146 10.18 21.57 -0.23
C SER A 146 9.20 22.23 -1.21
N LEU A 147 8.70 21.48 -2.21
CA LEU A 147 7.68 21.97 -3.14
C LEU A 147 6.27 22.00 -2.54
N ALA A 148 6.07 21.29 -1.42
CA ALA A 148 4.84 21.23 -0.63
C ALA A 148 5.20 20.93 0.83
N ASP A 149 4.21 21.00 1.72
CA ASP A 149 4.33 20.50 3.09
C ASP A 149 4.56 18.98 3.11
N THR A 150 5.12 18.44 4.18
CA THR A 150 5.61 17.04 4.17
C THR A 150 4.53 15.99 4.43
N ASP A 151 3.35 16.45 4.84
CA ASP A 151 2.10 15.72 5.02
C ASP A 151 1.02 16.22 4.05
N VAL A 152 1.42 16.83 2.92
CA VAL A 152 0.50 17.30 1.89
C VAL A 152 -0.47 16.19 1.48
N ASP A 153 -1.77 16.50 1.48
CA ASP A 153 -2.82 15.60 1.03
C ASP A 153 -3.79 16.32 0.09
N CYS A 154 -4.61 15.54 -0.63
CA CYS A 154 -5.67 16.09 -1.50
C CYS A 154 -6.97 16.40 -0.73
N ALA A 155 -6.95 16.46 0.60
CA ALA A 155 -8.09 16.88 1.43
C ALA A 155 -7.95 18.33 1.92
N SER A 156 -6.70 18.78 2.12
CA SER A 156 -6.31 20.11 2.60
C SER A 156 -5.73 21.00 1.49
N SER A 157 -5.13 20.42 0.45
CA SER A 157 -4.57 21.14 -0.71
C SER A 157 -5.14 20.62 -2.03
N GLU A 158 -5.43 21.51 -2.99
CA GLU A 158 -5.64 21.08 -4.38
C GLU A 158 -4.31 20.80 -5.10
N ASP A 159 -3.23 21.48 -4.71
CA ASP A 159 -1.89 21.19 -5.21
C ASP A 159 -1.28 20.08 -4.36
N CYS A 160 -1.59 18.83 -4.72
CA CYS A 160 -1.37 17.65 -3.89
C CYS A 160 -0.80 16.42 -4.64
N LEU A 161 -0.63 16.48 -5.97
CA LEU A 161 -0.20 15.34 -6.79
C LEU A 161 1.33 15.11 -6.73
N PHE A 162 1.78 14.69 -5.56
CA PHE A 162 3.15 14.35 -5.24
C PHE A 162 3.31 12.85 -4.93
N LEU A 163 4.56 12.39 -5.02
CA LEU A 163 4.98 11.10 -4.51
C LEU A 163 6.32 11.19 -3.78
N ASP A 164 6.56 10.20 -2.94
CA ASP A 164 7.78 10.00 -2.16
C ASP A 164 8.45 8.69 -2.57
N VAL A 165 9.79 8.65 -2.55
CA VAL A 165 10.58 7.46 -2.90
C VAL A 165 11.61 7.17 -1.81
N TRP A 166 11.57 5.97 -1.25
CA TRP A 166 12.55 5.42 -0.32
C TRP A 166 13.43 4.44 -1.08
N ALA A 167 14.66 4.86 -1.41
CA ALA A 167 15.60 4.09 -2.23
C ALA A 167 16.86 3.71 -1.44
N LEU A 168 17.55 2.63 -1.84
CA LEU A 168 18.72 2.12 -1.14
C LEU A 168 19.93 3.08 -1.22
N LEU A 169 20.87 2.99 -0.27
CA LEU A 169 22.14 3.75 -0.32
C LEU A 169 23.10 3.24 -1.43
N THR A 170 22.92 2.00 -1.87
CA THR A 170 23.87 1.27 -2.71
C THR A 170 24.13 1.87 -4.10
N PRO A 171 23.18 2.52 -4.80
CA PRO A 171 23.47 3.19 -6.08
C PRO A 171 24.41 4.41 -5.91
N TRP A 172 24.47 4.98 -4.71
CA TRP A 172 25.14 6.25 -4.41
C TRP A 172 26.53 6.07 -3.79
N GLY A 173 27.13 4.89 -3.96
CA GLY A 173 28.46 4.58 -3.42
C GLY A 173 28.51 4.43 -1.90
N GLY A 174 27.36 4.42 -1.22
CA GLY A 174 27.27 4.15 0.20
C GLY A 174 27.65 2.70 0.49
N THR A 175 28.81 2.48 1.10
CA THR A 175 29.13 1.18 1.70
C THR A 175 28.15 0.95 2.86
N CYS A 176 27.18 0.06 2.68
CA CYS A 176 26.48 -0.51 3.84
C CYS A 176 27.55 -1.15 4.74
N PRO A 177 27.59 -0.85 6.06
CA PRO A 177 28.48 -1.54 7.00
C PRO A 177 28.24 -3.07 7.07
N CYS A 178 27.18 -3.56 6.42
CA CYS A 178 26.73 -4.95 6.33
C CYS A 178 27.40 -5.80 5.24
N TRP A 179 28.54 -5.40 4.66
CA TRP A 179 29.34 -6.29 3.79
C TRP A 179 29.92 -7.54 4.51
N SER A 180 29.57 -7.72 5.78
CA SER A 180 29.42 -9.01 6.44
C SER A 180 27.97 -9.18 6.90
N THR A 181 27.32 -10.27 6.46
CA THR A 181 25.97 -10.80 6.83
C THR A 181 24.68 -10.11 6.31
N THR A 182 24.18 -10.63 5.18
CA THR A 182 22.81 -11.22 5.00
C THR A 182 21.53 -10.45 5.41
N THR A 183 21.54 -9.14 5.65
CA THR A 183 20.43 -8.46 6.39
C THR A 183 19.79 -7.22 5.73
N VAL A 184 20.05 -6.95 4.45
CA VAL A 184 19.31 -5.93 3.67
C VAL A 184 18.33 -6.62 2.73
N VAL A 185 17.09 -6.13 2.70
CA VAL A 185 16.05 -6.57 1.75
C VAL A 185 16.02 -5.55 0.62
N ASP A 186 16.37 -5.97 -0.59
CA ASP A 186 16.63 -5.07 -1.71
C ASP A 186 15.35 -4.63 -2.45
N PHE A 187 14.62 -3.66 -1.89
CA PHE A 187 13.47 -3.03 -2.55
C PHE A 187 13.49 -1.50 -2.43
N ILE A 188 12.76 -0.86 -3.34
CA ILE A 188 12.37 0.55 -3.30
C ILE A 188 10.90 0.62 -2.96
N TYR A 189 10.54 1.59 -2.13
CA TYR A 189 9.16 1.85 -1.75
C TYR A 189 8.77 3.24 -2.25
N VAL A 190 7.61 3.33 -2.89
CA VAL A 190 7.06 4.55 -3.47
C VAL A 190 5.68 4.77 -2.89
N ALA A 191 5.41 5.97 -2.38
CA ALA A 191 4.08 6.35 -1.91
C ALA A 191 3.55 7.53 -2.74
N TYR A 192 2.31 7.47 -3.21
CA TYR A 192 1.74 8.48 -4.12
C TYR A 192 0.38 8.98 -3.63
N ILE A 193 0.07 10.26 -3.89
CA ILE A 193 -1.17 10.90 -3.46
C ILE A 193 -2.07 11.13 -4.69
N TYR A 194 -3.38 10.89 -4.59
CA TYR A 194 -4.37 11.11 -5.66
C TYR A 194 -5.55 11.97 -5.17
N ARG A 195 -6.28 12.62 -6.09
CA ARG A 195 -7.41 13.50 -5.75
C ARG A 195 -8.55 12.77 -5.03
N LEU A 196 -9.09 13.39 -3.98
CA LEU A 196 -10.21 12.88 -3.19
C LEU A 196 -11.49 13.72 -3.41
N GLY A 197 -12.62 13.25 -2.89
CA GLY A 197 -13.88 13.99 -2.92
C GLY A 197 -14.31 14.42 -4.33
N ILE A 198 -14.91 15.60 -4.47
CA ILE A 198 -15.43 16.07 -5.76
C ILE A 198 -14.34 16.25 -6.83
N THR A 199 -13.10 16.58 -6.47
CA THR A 199 -12.00 16.72 -7.45
C THR A 199 -11.46 15.36 -7.90
N GLY A 200 -11.68 14.29 -7.12
CA GLY A 200 -11.26 12.92 -7.44
C GLY A 200 -12.32 12.03 -8.09
N VAL A 201 -13.59 12.15 -7.66
CA VAL A 201 -14.67 11.21 -8.05
C VAL A 201 -15.91 11.88 -8.65
N ALA A 202 -15.81 13.15 -9.08
CA ALA A 202 -16.90 13.78 -9.82
C ALA A 202 -17.27 12.99 -11.10
N THR A 203 -18.57 12.88 -11.34
CA THR A 203 -19.14 12.26 -12.54
C THR A 203 -20.53 12.81 -12.81
N GLY A 204 -20.96 12.78 -14.08
CA GLY A 204 -22.29 13.22 -14.48
C GLY A 204 -22.33 13.76 -15.91
N PRO A 205 -23.50 13.73 -16.58
CA PRO A 205 -23.63 14.11 -17.98
C PRO A 205 -23.29 15.59 -18.23
N THR A 206 -23.75 16.51 -17.37
CA THR A 206 -23.43 17.94 -17.48
C THR A 206 -21.93 18.19 -17.24
N TYR A 207 -21.37 17.56 -16.21
CA TYR A 207 -19.95 17.67 -15.86
C TYR A 207 -19.04 17.24 -17.04
N GLN A 208 -19.36 16.11 -17.68
CA GLN A 208 -18.63 15.63 -18.85
C GLN A 208 -18.86 16.50 -20.09
N HIS A 209 -20.09 17.01 -20.29
CA HIS A 209 -20.41 17.94 -21.38
C HIS A 209 -19.65 19.28 -21.27
N GLU A 210 -19.37 19.73 -20.04
CA GLU A 210 -18.56 20.92 -19.76
C GLU A 210 -17.03 20.64 -19.80
N GLY A 211 -16.62 19.42 -20.16
CA GLY A 211 -15.22 19.03 -20.34
C GLY A 211 -14.56 18.36 -19.13
N GLY A 212 -15.29 18.11 -18.05
CA GLY A 212 -14.81 17.39 -16.87
C GLY A 212 -14.58 15.91 -17.15
N VAL A 213 -13.45 15.37 -16.67
CA VAL A 213 -13.10 13.95 -16.80
C VAL A 213 -13.52 13.20 -15.54
N SER A 214 -14.29 12.12 -15.67
CA SER A 214 -14.73 11.34 -14.51
C SER A 214 -13.66 10.40 -13.96
N ASN A 215 -13.80 10.04 -12.67
CA ASN A 215 -12.97 9.07 -11.95
C ASN A 215 -11.47 9.47 -11.93
N LEU A 216 -11.18 10.74 -11.70
CA LEU A 216 -9.84 11.33 -11.69
C LEU A 216 -8.88 10.63 -10.72
N ALA A 217 -9.36 10.14 -9.58
CA ALA A 217 -8.59 9.30 -8.68
C ALA A 217 -7.92 8.08 -9.36
N VAL A 218 -8.61 7.45 -10.32
CA VAL A 218 -8.10 6.29 -11.09
C VAL A 218 -7.07 6.70 -12.14
N TRP A 219 -7.22 7.92 -12.69
CA TRP A 219 -6.27 8.52 -13.62
C TRP A 219 -4.99 9.01 -12.92
N ASP A 220 -5.13 9.61 -11.75
CA ASP A 220 -4.02 10.02 -10.88
C ASP A 220 -3.18 8.81 -10.48
N ALA A 221 -3.81 7.73 -10.00
CA ALA A 221 -3.15 6.46 -9.74
C ALA A 221 -2.48 5.86 -10.99
N THR A 222 -3.16 5.88 -12.15
CA THR A 222 -2.57 5.48 -13.44
C THR A 222 -1.27 6.25 -13.72
N HIS A 223 -1.29 7.57 -13.55
CA HIS A 223 -0.16 8.42 -13.87
C HIS A 223 1.00 8.27 -12.87
N ALA A 224 0.72 7.99 -11.61
CA ALA A 224 1.74 7.59 -10.62
C ALA A 224 2.43 6.27 -11.03
N PHE A 225 1.67 5.27 -11.47
CA PHE A 225 2.26 4.03 -12.00
C PHE A 225 3.06 4.26 -13.30
N GLU A 226 2.60 5.13 -14.21
CA GLU A 226 3.36 5.53 -15.41
C GLU A 226 4.67 6.24 -15.05
N TRP A 227 4.65 7.12 -14.03
CA TRP A 227 5.84 7.76 -13.50
C TRP A 227 6.84 6.73 -12.94
N VAL A 228 6.36 5.74 -12.17
CA VAL A 228 7.19 4.64 -11.65
C VAL A 228 7.83 3.88 -12.81
N HIS A 229 7.06 3.49 -13.84
CA HIS A 229 7.60 2.83 -15.04
C HIS A 229 8.67 3.64 -15.74
N LYS A 230 8.50 4.97 -15.83
CA LYS A 230 9.41 5.85 -16.56
C LYS A 230 10.70 6.18 -15.80
N TYR A 231 10.66 6.28 -14.47
CA TYR A 231 11.74 6.88 -13.69
C TYR A 231 12.33 6.04 -12.57
N ILE A 232 11.70 4.94 -12.13
CA ILE A 232 12.17 4.23 -10.93
C ILE A 232 13.58 3.61 -11.10
N SER A 233 13.99 3.35 -12.34
CA SER A 233 15.37 2.98 -12.69
C SER A 233 16.41 3.99 -12.24
N ASN A 234 16.08 5.28 -12.20
CA ASN A 234 16.99 6.35 -11.79
C ASN A 234 17.24 6.35 -10.27
N PHE A 235 16.36 5.67 -9.51
CA PHE A 235 16.49 5.41 -8.08
C PHE A 235 17.09 4.02 -7.79
N GLY A 236 17.30 3.19 -8.82
CA GLY A 236 17.83 1.82 -8.74
C GLY A 236 16.78 0.70 -8.85
N GLY A 237 15.50 1.02 -9.07
CA GLY A 237 14.41 0.04 -9.15
C GLY A 237 14.27 -0.58 -10.53
N ASN A 238 13.56 -1.71 -10.60
CA ASN A 238 13.20 -2.38 -11.84
C ASN A 238 11.76 -2.03 -12.24
N PRO A 239 11.52 -1.22 -13.30
CA PRO A 239 10.16 -0.88 -13.75
C PRO A 239 9.38 -2.10 -14.27
N SER A 240 10.06 -3.18 -14.66
CA SER A 240 9.42 -4.44 -15.06
C SER A 240 9.06 -5.37 -13.88
N ASP A 241 9.28 -4.94 -12.63
CA ASP A 241 9.04 -5.75 -11.44
C ASP A 241 8.44 -4.93 -10.28
N VAL A 242 7.24 -4.41 -10.54
CA VAL A 242 6.43 -3.57 -9.65
C VAL A 242 5.36 -4.42 -8.96
N THR A 243 5.19 -4.20 -7.66
CA THR A 243 4.17 -4.81 -6.79
C THR A 243 3.26 -3.70 -6.27
N ALA A 244 1.98 -3.70 -6.64
CA ALA A 244 0.99 -2.80 -6.05
C ALA A 244 0.60 -3.31 -4.65
N VAL A 245 0.59 -2.42 -3.64
CA VAL A 245 0.31 -2.77 -2.23
C VAL A 245 -0.62 -1.73 -1.66
N GLU A 246 -1.93 -1.99 -1.63
CA GLU A 246 -2.91 -0.96 -1.27
C GLU A 246 -4.02 -1.47 -0.35
N PHE A 247 -4.52 -0.56 0.48
CA PHE A 247 -5.47 -0.80 1.57
C PHE A 247 -6.81 -0.09 1.35
N SER A 248 -7.93 -0.66 1.78
CA SER A 248 -9.26 0.01 1.78
C SER A 248 -9.69 0.50 0.38
N ALA A 249 -10.15 1.74 0.24
CA ALA A 249 -10.50 2.37 -1.04
C ALA A 249 -9.35 2.30 -2.06
N CYS A 250 -8.10 2.26 -1.61
CA CYS A 250 -6.91 2.07 -2.45
C CYS A 250 -6.74 0.58 -2.83
N GLY A 251 -7.04 -0.35 -1.92
CA GLY A 251 -7.15 -1.77 -2.26
C GLY A 251 -8.11 -2.02 -3.44
N SER A 252 -9.19 -1.24 -3.55
CA SER A 252 -10.09 -1.26 -4.71
C SER A 252 -9.52 -0.56 -5.96
N GLN A 253 -8.63 0.45 -5.81
CA GLN A 253 -7.90 1.05 -6.93
C GLN A 253 -7.06 0.03 -7.69
N ILE A 254 -6.38 -0.89 -7.01
CA ILE A 254 -5.69 -2.01 -7.67
C ILE A 254 -6.66 -2.77 -8.59
N GLY A 255 -7.88 -3.04 -8.10
CA GLY A 255 -8.94 -3.66 -8.89
C GLY A 255 -9.37 -2.83 -10.10
N PHE A 256 -9.53 -1.50 -9.94
CA PHE A 256 -9.79 -0.59 -11.05
C PHE A 256 -8.65 -0.60 -12.07
N GLN A 257 -7.38 -0.55 -11.64
CA GLN A 257 -6.21 -0.61 -12.53
C GLN A 257 -6.20 -1.89 -13.38
N MET A 258 -6.54 -3.05 -12.80
CA MET A 258 -6.68 -4.33 -13.51
C MET A 258 -7.82 -4.32 -14.55
N THR A 259 -8.91 -3.59 -14.31
CA THR A 259 -10.12 -3.57 -15.16
C THR A 259 -10.22 -2.38 -16.12
N ARG A 260 -9.26 -1.44 -16.10
CA ARG A 260 -9.24 -0.25 -16.98
C ARG A 260 -9.57 -0.59 -18.44
N PHE A 261 -10.60 0.08 -18.95
CA PHE A 261 -11.16 -0.12 -20.29
C PHE A 261 -11.56 -1.58 -20.60
N GLY A 262 -12.08 -2.31 -19.61
CA GLY A 262 -12.45 -3.72 -19.74
C GLY A 262 -11.24 -4.65 -19.89
N GLY A 263 -10.12 -4.32 -19.22
CA GLY A 263 -8.87 -5.07 -19.34
C GLY A 263 -8.10 -4.82 -20.65
N ASN A 264 -8.37 -3.71 -21.35
CA ASN A 264 -7.64 -3.36 -22.58
C ASN A 264 -6.45 -2.41 -22.34
N ALA A 265 -6.35 -1.77 -21.16
CA ALA A 265 -5.16 -1.01 -20.80
C ALA A 265 -3.94 -1.93 -20.57
N PRO A 266 -2.72 -1.51 -20.95
CA PRO A 266 -1.48 -2.15 -20.48
C PRO A 266 -1.41 -2.12 -18.96
N GLN A 267 -1.05 -3.25 -18.35
CA GLN A 267 -0.94 -3.36 -16.91
C GLN A 267 0.41 -2.84 -16.42
N LEU A 268 0.39 -2.03 -15.35
CA LEU A 268 1.55 -1.29 -14.85
C LEU A 268 2.19 -1.92 -13.59
N PHE A 269 1.74 -3.10 -13.18
CA PHE A 269 2.35 -3.88 -12.09
C PHE A 269 2.23 -5.38 -12.35
N GLN A 270 3.18 -6.15 -11.83
CA GLN A 270 3.32 -7.59 -12.07
C GLN A 270 2.78 -8.43 -10.89
N LYS A 271 2.64 -7.83 -9.71
CA LYS A 271 2.19 -8.46 -8.46
C LYS A 271 1.22 -7.54 -7.71
N ALA A 272 0.32 -8.11 -6.93
CA ALA A 272 -0.64 -7.37 -6.11
C ALA A 272 -0.72 -7.92 -4.68
N PHE A 273 -0.71 -7.03 -3.69
CA PHE A 273 -1.04 -7.32 -2.30
C PHE A 273 -2.18 -6.37 -1.90
N ILE A 274 -3.37 -6.92 -1.68
CA ILE A 274 -4.60 -6.13 -1.54
C ILE A 274 -5.17 -6.35 -0.14
N MET A 275 -5.24 -5.28 0.66
CA MET A 275 -5.66 -5.33 2.06
C MET A 275 -7.05 -4.70 2.21
N SER A 276 -8.04 -5.47 2.66
CA SER A 276 -9.41 -5.01 2.96
C SER A 276 -10.02 -4.09 1.89
N PRO A 277 -10.05 -4.46 0.60
CA PRO A 277 -10.41 -3.55 -0.48
C PRO A 277 -11.87 -3.08 -0.38
N GLY A 278 -12.08 -1.77 -0.37
CA GLY A 278 -13.37 -1.15 -0.09
C GLY A 278 -14.12 -0.71 -1.35
N TYR A 279 -15.34 -1.22 -1.53
CA TYR A 279 -16.22 -0.96 -2.66
C TYR A 279 -17.56 -0.40 -2.17
N LEU A 280 -17.65 0.92 -2.03
CA LEU A 280 -18.91 1.60 -1.68
C LEU A 280 -19.95 1.40 -2.80
N PRO A 281 -21.19 0.99 -2.49
CA PRO A 281 -22.23 0.82 -3.51
C PRO A 281 -22.57 2.15 -4.21
N SER A 282 -22.49 2.15 -5.53
CA SER A 282 -22.85 3.26 -6.41
C SER A 282 -23.66 2.76 -7.61
N VAL A 283 -24.25 3.67 -8.37
CA VAL A 283 -25.26 3.42 -9.43
C VAL A 283 -24.73 2.76 -10.73
N GLY A 284 -23.62 1.99 -10.65
CA GLY A 284 -22.99 1.32 -11.79
C GLY A 284 -22.46 -0.09 -11.53
N HIS A 285 -22.74 -0.69 -10.36
CA HIS A 285 -22.05 -1.91 -9.92
C HIS A 285 -22.38 -3.16 -10.75
N HIS A 286 -23.61 -3.29 -11.26
CA HIS A 286 -24.00 -4.39 -12.16
C HIS A 286 -23.05 -4.54 -13.36
N GLN A 287 -22.58 -3.43 -13.96
CA GLN A 287 -21.62 -3.49 -15.05
C GLN A 287 -20.19 -3.79 -14.57
N ALA A 288 -19.75 -3.15 -13.47
CA ALA A 288 -18.42 -3.36 -12.90
C ALA A 288 -18.17 -4.83 -12.48
N GLU A 289 -19.17 -5.44 -11.86
CA GLU A 289 -19.15 -6.84 -11.42
C GLU A 289 -19.24 -7.82 -12.62
N GLN A 290 -19.97 -7.45 -13.69
CA GLN A 290 -19.92 -8.15 -14.98
C GLN A 290 -18.52 -8.17 -15.60
N PHE A 291 -17.73 -7.10 -15.52
CA PHE A 291 -16.36 -7.10 -16.04
C PHE A 291 -15.47 -8.15 -15.33
N TRP A 292 -15.64 -8.36 -14.01
CA TRP A 292 -14.87 -9.34 -13.25
C TRP A 292 -15.17 -10.78 -13.68
N GLN A 293 -16.44 -11.21 -13.68
CA GLN A 293 -16.77 -12.61 -13.93
C GLN A 293 -16.78 -12.98 -15.43
N ASN A 294 -16.90 -12.00 -16.35
CA ASN A 294 -16.72 -12.23 -17.78
C ASN A 294 -15.23 -12.23 -18.23
N GLY A 295 -14.28 -12.08 -17.31
CA GLY A 295 -12.84 -12.17 -17.60
C GLY A 295 -12.24 -10.92 -18.26
N HIS A 296 -12.89 -9.76 -18.12
CA HIS A 296 -12.46 -8.50 -18.72
C HIS A 296 -11.50 -7.70 -17.81
N PHE A 297 -10.40 -8.33 -17.41
CA PHE A 297 -9.34 -7.71 -16.60
C PHE A 297 -7.95 -8.15 -17.11
N ASN A 298 -6.97 -7.24 -17.06
CA ASN A 298 -5.62 -7.48 -17.56
C ASN A 298 -4.64 -7.77 -16.41
N PHE A 299 -4.78 -8.92 -15.76
CA PHE A 299 -3.84 -9.33 -14.73
C PHE A 299 -3.77 -10.85 -14.58
N SER A 300 -2.56 -11.39 -14.69
CA SER A 300 -2.25 -12.81 -14.47
C SER A 300 -1.14 -13.01 -13.44
N GLY A 301 -0.87 -11.98 -12.63
CA GLY A 301 0.23 -11.97 -11.68
C GLY A 301 -0.10 -12.65 -10.35
N PRO A 302 0.90 -12.86 -9.49
CA PRO A 302 0.69 -13.24 -8.09
C PRO A 302 -0.18 -12.22 -7.35
N CYS A 303 -1.24 -12.68 -6.67
CA CYS A 303 -2.13 -11.84 -5.87
C CYS A 303 -2.34 -12.42 -4.46
N VAL A 304 -2.09 -11.59 -3.46
CA VAL A 304 -2.50 -11.82 -2.06
C VAL A 304 -3.71 -10.93 -1.77
N LEU A 305 -4.72 -11.50 -1.10
CA LEU A 305 -5.93 -10.82 -0.64
C LEU A 305 -6.05 -11.01 0.88
N THR A 306 -6.13 -9.91 1.63
CA THR A 306 -6.45 -9.96 3.06
C THR A 306 -7.73 -9.20 3.38
N HIS A 307 -8.34 -9.55 4.52
CA HIS A 307 -9.37 -8.76 5.18
C HIS A 307 -9.23 -8.89 6.70
N GLU A 308 -9.84 -7.98 7.43
CA GLU A 308 -9.93 -8.02 8.89
C GLU A 308 -11.11 -8.90 9.34
N GLN A 309 -11.01 -9.47 10.54
CA GLN A 309 -12.09 -10.26 11.14
C GLN A 309 -13.33 -9.39 11.44
N HIS A 310 -13.12 -8.12 11.78
CA HIS A 310 -14.15 -7.18 12.23
C HIS A 310 -14.11 -5.84 11.50
N GLU A 311 -14.09 -5.88 10.16
CA GLU A 311 -14.10 -4.70 9.28
C GLU A 311 -15.05 -3.59 9.79
N TYR A 312 -16.35 -3.88 9.93
CA TYR A 312 -17.33 -2.95 10.53
C TYR A 312 -18.23 -3.55 11.62
N ASN A 313 -18.34 -4.88 11.74
CA ASN A 313 -19.32 -5.55 12.61
C ASN A 313 -19.11 -5.42 14.14
N THR A 314 -18.09 -4.67 14.60
CA THR A 314 -17.87 -4.38 16.03
C THR A 314 -18.44 -3.03 16.52
N VAL A 315 -19.07 -2.26 15.64
CA VAL A 315 -19.72 -0.98 15.99
C VAL A 315 -21.13 -1.00 15.44
N ALA A 316 -22.14 -0.76 16.28
CA ALA A 316 -23.53 -0.71 15.84
C ALA A 316 -23.75 0.49 14.91
N TYR A 317 -24.45 0.28 13.79
CA TYR A 317 -24.87 1.36 12.91
C TYR A 317 -25.78 2.34 13.68
N THR A 318 -25.42 3.62 13.65
CA THR A 318 -26.11 4.65 14.46
C THR A 318 -27.48 4.97 13.87
N GLY A 319 -28.53 4.96 14.71
CA GLY A 319 -29.91 5.25 14.31
C GLY A 319 -30.67 4.06 13.71
N VAL A 320 -30.16 2.84 13.89
CA VAL A 320 -30.78 1.60 13.41
C VAL A 320 -31.08 0.69 14.60
N GLU A 321 -32.32 0.77 15.09
CA GLU A 321 -32.77 0.12 16.32
C GLU A 321 -33.72 -1.08 16.03
N SER A 322 -34.25 -1.17 14.81
CA SER A 322 -35.20 -2.20 14.38
C SER A 322 -34.89 -2.77 12.99
N GLU A 323 -35.51 -3.91 12.66
CA GLU A 323 -35.45 -4.51 11.31
C GLU A 323 -36.07 -3.61 10.23
N GLY A 324 -37.04 -2.77 10.60
CA GLY A 324 -37.58 -1.72 9.73
C GLY A 324 -36.50 -0.71 9.33
N ASP A 325 -35.64 -0.32 10.28
CA ASP A 325 -34.55 0.63 10.03
C ASP A 325 -33.45 0.01 9.15
N ILE A 326 -33.16 -1.28 9.31
CA ILE A 326 -32.28 -2.05 8.38
C ILE A 326 -32.86 -1.97 6.97
N SER A 327 -34.15 -2.29 6.82
CA SER A 327 -34.85 -2.31 5.53
C SER A 327 -34.95 -0.91 4.88
N MET A 328 -35.08 0.16 5.67
CA MET A 328 -35.02 1.53 5.17
C MET A 328 -33.60 1.91 4.74
N THR A 329 -32.59 1.59 5.55
CA THR A 329 -31.18 1.91 5.24
C THR A 329 -30.71 1.18 3.99
N LEU A 330 -31.10 -0.09 3.80
CA LEU A 330 -30.82 -0.84 2.57
C LEU A 330 -31.42 -0.17 1.33
N ARG A 331 -32.65 0.36 1.40
CA ARG A 331 -33.27 1.10 0.28
C ARG A 331 -32.63 2.47 0.02
N VAL A 332 -31.97 3.08 1.01
CA VAL A 332 -31.16 4.31 0.81
C VAL A 332 -29.86 3.99 0.05
N LEU A 333 -29.21 2.88 0.39
CA LEU A 333 -27.95 2.45 -0.24
C LEU A 333 -28.16 1.78 -1.61
N PHE A 334 -29.28 1.07 -1.77
CA PHE A 334 -29.67 0.35 -2.98
C PHE A 334 -31.10 0.75 -3.39
N PRO A 335 -31.31 1.90 -4.06
CA PRO A 335 -32.66 2.39 -4.39
C PRO A 335 -33.52 1.47 -5.27
N ALA A 336 -32.91 0.46 -5.89
CA ALA A 336 -33.57 -0.56 -6.72
C ALA A 336 -33.83 -1.89 -5.98
N ILE A 337 -33.41 -2.04 -4.72
CA ILE A 337 -33.57 -3.29 -3.97
C ILE A 337 -35.06 -3.58 -3.72
N THR A 338 -35.46 -4.81 -4.01
CA THR A 338 -36.85 -5.27 -3.87
C THR A 338 -37.08 -5.95 -2.52
N ASP A 339 -38.35 -6.05 -2.11
CA ASP A 339 -38.71 -6.57 -0.78
C ASP A 339 -38.32 -8.04 -0.60
N ASP A 340 -38.41 -8.86 -1.65
CA ASP A 340 -37.97 -10.26 -1.66
C ASP A 340 -36.45 -10.42 -1.47
N VAL A 341 -35.65 -9.50 -2.03
CA VAL A 341 -34.19 -9.46 -1.82
C VAL A 341 -33.86 -9.02 -0.39
N ILE A 342 -34.65 -8.12 0.21
CA ILE A 342 -34.52 -7.77 1.63
C ILE A 342 -34.91 -8.97 2.52
N GLU A 343 -35.97 -9.71 2.22
CA GLU A 343 -36.39 -10.90 2.97
C GLU A 343 -35.35 -12.04 2.91
N GLU A 344 -34.75 -12.31 1.74
CA GLU A 344 -33.64 -13.27 1.59
C GLU A 344 -32.43 -12.82 2.43
N LEU A 345 -32.05 -11.55 2.35
CA LEU A 345 -30.95 -10.96 3.11
C LEU A 345 -31.20 -11.07 4.62
N LEU A 346 -32.38 -10.70 5.11
CA LEU A 346 -32.70 -10.80 6.54
C LEU A 346 -32.72 -12.26 7.03
N THR A 347 -33.03 -13.22 6.16
CA THR A 347 -32.91 -14.66 6.43
C THR A 347 -31.45 -15.13 6.49
N LEU A 348 -30.58 -14.58 5.64
CA LEU A 348 -29.14 -14.88 5.62
C LEU A 348 -28.37 -14.30 6.81
N TYR A 349 -28.90 -13.24 7.45
CA TYR A 349 -28.37 -12.62 8.66
C TYR A 349 -29.41 -12.73 9.79
N PRO A 350 -29.56 -13.88 10.48
CA PRO A 350 -30.60 -14.10 11.47
C PRO A 350 -30.51 -13.13 12.66
N ALA A 351 -31.63 -12.56 13.10
CA ALA A 351 -31.66 -11.53 14.13
C ALA A 351 -31.07 -12.01 15.47
N GLU A 352 -31.26 -13.28 15.81
CA GLU A 352 -30.76 -13.95 17.01
C GLU A 352 -29.23 -14.00 17.13
N ASN A 353 -28.50 -13.79 16.03
CA ASN A 353 -27.03 -13.78 16.03
C ASN A 353 -26.44 -12.43 16.48
N TYR A 354 -27.27 -11.39 16.65
CA TYR A 354 -26.82 -10.02 16.89
C TYR A 354 -27.43 -9.42 18.15
N ALA A 355 -26.63 -8.69 18.92
CA ALA A 355 -27.10 -8.01 20.14
C ALA A 355 -27.97 -6.76 19.85
N SER A 356 -27.96 -6.25 18.61
CA SER A 356 -28.82 -5.15 18.16
C SER A 356 -29.02 -5.16 16.64
N ALA A 357 -30.08 -4.49 16.16
CA ALA A 357 -30.30 -4.27 14.73
C ALA A 357 -29.15 -3.49 14.07
N GLY A 358 -28.57 -2.50 14.77
CA GLY A 358 -27.41 -1.76 14.29
C GLY A 358 -26.17 -2.64 14.09
N LEU A 359 -25.92 -3.65 14.94
CA LEU A 359 -24.80 -4.60 14.73
C LEU A 359 -25.08 -5.54 13.55
N ARG A 360 -26.33 -6.00 13.40
CA ARG A 360 -26.77 -6.79 12.26
C ARG A 360 -26.55 -6.05 10.94
N LEU A 361 -26.92 -4.77 10.88
CA LEU A 361 -26.66 -3.92 9.71
C LEU A 361 -25.16 -3.70 9.46
N SER A 362 -24.33 -3.53 10.50
CA SER A 362 -22.88 -3.38 10.30
C SER A 362 -22.22 -4.64 9.74
N ASP A 363 -22.71 -5.83 10.08
CA ASP A 363 -22.22 -7.10 9.51
C ASP A 363 -22.70 -7.33 8.07
N ILE A 364 -23.95 -6.92 7.77
CA ILE A 364 -24.47 -6.78 6.41
C ILE A 364 -23.60 -5.82 5.59
N GLN A 365 -23.28 -4.63 6.14
CA GLN A 365 -22.47 -3.60 5.49
C GLN A 365 -21.06 -4.09 5.20
N GLN A 366 -20.37 -4.67 6.18
CA GLN A 366 -19.01 -5.17 5.95
C GLN A 366 -18.94 -6.23 4.85
N SER A 367 -20.02 -7.01 4.71
CA SER A 367 -20.13 -8.04 3.69
C SER A 367 -20.23 -7.44 2.28
N PHE A 368 -21.07 -6.43 2.05
CA PHE A 368 -21.19 -5.84 0.71
C PHE A 368 -20.11 -4.81 0.37
N GLU A 369 -19.58 -4.06 1.34
CA GLU A 369 -18.56 -3.03 1.10
C GLU A 369 -17.14 -3.61 0.99
N ILE A 370 -16.76 -4.54 1.88
CA ILE A 370 -15.40 -5.06 1.94
C ILE A 370 -15.35 -6.53 1.54
N THR A 371 -15.91 -7.43 2.35
CA THR A 371 -15.40 -8.80 2.41
C THR A 371 -15.86 -9.67 1.24
N ALA A 372 -17.13 -9.62 0.81
CA ALA A 372 -17.62 -10.50 -0.26
C ALA A 372 -16.87 -10.31 -1.60
N LYS A 373 -16.30 -9.12 -1.84
CA LYS A 373 -15.54 -8.78 -3.05
C LYS A 373 -14.21 -9.54 -3.16
N ASN A 374 -13.59 -9.89 -2.04
CA ASN A 374 -12.38 -10.75 -2.05
C ASN A 374 -12.68 -12.11 -2.70
N GLN A 375 -13.87 -12.67 -2.47
CA GLN A 375 -14.32 -13.91 -3.11
C GLN A 375 -14.61 -13.75 -4.60
N VAL A 376 -15.12 -12.59 -5.05
CA VAL A 376 -15.24 -12.30 -6.50
C VAL A 376 -13.86 -12.29 -7.14
N LEU A 377 -12.94 -11.49 -6.61
CA LEU A 377 -11.61 -11.32 -7.18
C LEU A 377 -10.79 -12.63 -7.16
N THR A 378 -10.91 -13.42 -6.09
CA THR A 378 -10.38 -14.79 -6.03
C THR A 378 -10.87 -15.66 -7.19
N ARG A 379 -12.19 -15.65 -7.47
CA ARG A 379 -12.80 -16.44 -8.55
C ARG A 379 -12.44 -15.91 -9.93
N ALA A 380 -12.44 -14.60 -10.12
CA ALA A 380 -12.01 -13.95 -11.36
C ALA A 380 -10.58 -14.34 -11.70
N LEU A 381 -9.67 -14.31 -10.71
CA LEU A 381 -8.30 -14.80 -10.81
C LEU A 381 -8.17 -16.34 -10.81
N ASN A 382 -9.21 -17.08 -11.25
CA ASN A 382 -9.22 -18.54 -11.40
C ASN A 382 -8.77 -19.29 -10.13
N ASN A 383 -9.16 -18.80 -8.94
CA ASN A 383 -8.76 -19.33 -7.63
C ASN A 383 -7.24 -19.30 -7.37
N GLN A 384 -6.47 -18.50 -8.12
CA GLN A 384 -5.01 -18.49 -8.06
C GLN A 384 -4.40 -17.52 -7.04
N THR A 385 -5.18 -17.15 -6.02
CA THR A 385 -4.82 -16.18 -4.98
C THR A 385 -4.34 -16.83 -3.68
N TRP A 386 -3.73 -16.02 -2.82
CA TRP A 386 -3.46 -16.34 -1.42
C TRP A 386 -4.39 -15.50 -0.53
N ASN A 387 -5.41 -16.14 0.05
CA ASN A 387 -6.41 -15.45 0.89
C ASN A 387 -5.99 -15.47 2.36
N GLY A 388 -6.26 -14.39 3.09
CA GLY A 388 -5.95 -14.28 4.52
C GLY A 388 -6.95 -13.45 5.31
N GLU A 389 -7.12 -13.82 6.57
CA GLU A 389 -7.92 -13.12 7.57
C GLU A 389 -6.99 -12.61 8.66
N VAL A 390 -7.14 -11.34 9.02
CA VAL A 390 -6.42 -10.71 10.12
C VAL A 390 -7.31 -10.74 11.36
N GLY A 391 -6.89 -11.53 12.35
CA GLY A 391 -7.56 -11.71 13.64
C GLY A 391 -6.72 -11.17 14.80
N ILE A 392 -5.90 -10.15 14.55
CA ILE A 392 -5.03 -9.54 15.56
C ILE A 392 -5.83 -8.46 16.29
N GLY A 393 -6.21 -8.70 17.55
CA GLY A 393 -7.07 -7.78 18.31
C GLY A 393 -6.56 -6.31 18.28
N PRO A 394 -7.41 -5.33 17.91
CA PRO A 394 -8.87 -5.41 17.81
C PRO A 394 -9.45 -5.95 16.49
N ALA A 395 -8.61 -6.27 15.49
CA ALA A 395 -8.98 -6.83 14.19
C ALA A 395 -10.06 -6.04 13.44
N LYS A 396 -10.00 -4.70 13.53
CA LYS A 396 -10.88 -3.76 12.81
C LYS A 396 -10.23 -3.28 11.52
N HIS A 397 -11.01 -2.74 10.59
CA HIS A 397 -10.52 -2.18 9.33
C HIS A 397 -9.21 -1.37 9.50
N GLY A 398 -8.11 -1.88 8.93
CA GLY A 398 -6.78 -1.26 8.97
C GLY A 398 -5.91 -1.59 10.19
N THR A 399 -6.25 -2.62 10.97
CA THR A 399 -5.42 -3.13 12.08
C THR A 399 -4.15 -3.84 11.57
N ASP A 400 -4.10 -4.24 10.31
CA ASP A 400 -2.94 -4.85 9.68
C ASP A 400 -1.86 -3.85 9.24
N GLN A 401 -2.24 -2.61 8.86
CA GLN A 401 -1.32 -1.54 8.46
C GLN A 401 -0.20 -1.30 9.49
N GLY A 402 -0.57 -1.19 10.77
CA GLY A 402 0.40 -0.99 11.86
C GLY A 402 1.40 -2.14 12.03
N TYR A 403 1.10 -3.33 11.51
CA TYR A 403 1.98 -4.50 11.51
C TYR A 403 2.82 -4.61 10.24
N TYR A 404 2.26 -4.32 9.06
CA TYR A 404 3.02 -4.30 7.81
C TYR A 404 4.07 -3.17 7.80
N PHE A 405 3.75 -1.99 8.34
CA PHE A 405 4.64 -0.81 8.34
C PHE A 405 5.34 -0.56 9.67
N TYR A 406 5.33 -1.55 10.57
CA TYR A 406 6.07 -1.50 11.83
C TYR A 406 7.58 -1.32 11.61
N SER A 407 8.17 -0.29 12.21
CA SER A 407 9.62 -0.14 12.29
C SER A 407 10.06 0.48 13.62
N LYS A 408 11.23 0.05 14.10
CA LYS A 408 11.93 0.63 15.26
C LYS A 408 12.84 1.80 14.89
N HIS A 409 13.13 1.97 13.61
CA HIS A 409 14.08 2.97 13.14
C HIS A 409 13.35 4.27 12.84
N LYS A 410 13.85 5.39 13.34
CA LYS A 410 13.34 6.71 12.98
C LYS A 410 14.02 7.19 11.69
N PHE A 411 13.25 7.83 10.82
CA PHE A 411 13.82 8.70 9.78
C PHE A 411 14.56 9.88 10.43
N SER A 412 15.75 10.19 9.93
CA SER A 412 16.52 11.37 10.34
C SER A 412 16.67 12.30 9.14
N ALA A 413 15.84 13.36 9.13
CA ALA A 413 16.18 14.57 8.38
C ALA A 413 17.49 15.15 8.93
N SER A 414 18.23 15.89 8.11
CA SER A 414 19.50 16.50 8.52
C SER A 414 19.30 17.77 9.36
N SER A 415 18.85 17.61 10.61
CA SER A 415 18.87 18.66 11.63
C SER A 415 19.09 18.06 13.04
N ASN A 416 20.03 18.62 13.79
CA ASN A 416 20.59 18.14 15.06
C ASN A 416 19.62 17.61 16.14
N GLN A 417 20.00 16.47 16.75
CA GLN A 417 19.67 16.00 18.12
C GLN A 417 18.16 15.74 18.44
N THR A 418 17.75 14.90 19.40
CA THR A 418 18.44 14.04 20.40
C THR A 418 17.72 12.67 20.49
N THR A 419 18.36 11.66 21.08
CA THR A 419 17.73 10.36 21.34
C THR A 419 16.68 10.43 22.44
N SER A 420 15.41 10.23 22.09
CA SER A 420 14.36 9.79 23.02
C SER A 420 13.32 8.94 22.28
N ALA A 421 12.89 7.86 22.93
CA ALA A 421 11.78 7.05 22.47
C ALA A 421 10.50 7.88 22.64
N THR A 422 9.73 8.00 21.57
CA THR A 422 8.43 8.67 21.58
C THR A 422 7.43 7.70 20.97
N THR A 423 6.45 7.32 21.77
CA THR A 423 5.20 6.73 21.30
C THR A 423 4.53 7.67 20.31
N PHE A 424 3.80 7.12 19.34
CA PHE A 424 2.97 7.89 18.41
C PHE A 424 2.02 8.81 19.20
N ASN A 425 1.90 10.07 18.80
CA ASN A 425 0.82 10.93 19.31
C ASN A 425 -0.47 10.70 18.52
N THR A 426 -1.60 11.11 19.08
CA THR A 426 -2.94 10.83 18.54
C THR A 426 -3.27 11.54 17.22
N ALA A 427 -2.45 12.49 16.77
CA ALA A 427 -2.62 13.17 15.48
C ALA A 427 -1.81 12.45 14.37
N GLU A 428 -0.56 12.08 14.65
CA GLU A 428 0.27 11.25 13.75
C GLU A 428 -0.39 9.89 13.48
N ALA A 429 -1.12 9.36 14.46
CA ALA A 429 -1.89 8.13 14.34
C ALA A 429 -3.00 8.19 13.27
N ALA A 430 -3.61 9.36 13.08
CA ALA A 430 -4.74 9.51 12.17
C ALA A 430 -4.32 9.42 10.68
N LEU A 431 -3.09 9.83 10.35
CA LEU A 431 -2.65 9.95 8.94
C LEU A 431 -2.32 8.62 8.25
N VAL A 432 -1.95 7.60 9.05
CA VAL A 432 -1.51 6.27 8.59
C VAL A 432 -2.43 5.14 9.07
N GLY A 433 -3.62 5.49 9.61
CA GLY A 433 -4.46 4.54 10.33
C GLY A 433 -3.73 3.84 11.49
N ALA A 434 -2.69 4.47 12.03
CA ALA A 434 -1.76 3.81 12.94
C ALA A 434 -2.42 3.55 14.30
N ILE A 435 -2.61 2.27 14.57
CA ILE A 435 -3.30 1.73 15.73
C ILE A 435 -2.63 2.26 17.00
N THR A 436 -3.42 2.80 17.92
CA THR A 436 -2.96 3.26 19.25
C THR A 436 -2.61 2.11 20.21
N SER A 437 -2.59 0.87 19.72
CA SER A 437 -2.28 -0.36 20.45
C SER A 437 -0.81 -0.74 20.23
N PRO A 438 -0.08 -1.23 21.26
CA PRO A 438 1.31 -1.65 21.10
C PRO A 438 1.45 -2.83 20.11
N VAL A 439 1.99 -2.55 18.93
CA VAL A 439 2.26 -3.55 17.89
C VAL A 439 3.22 -4.61 18.40
N ASN A 440 2.81 -5.88 18.29
CA ASN A 440 3.67 -7.02 18.62
C ASN A 440 4.68 -7.24 17.48
N GLU A 441 5.94 -6.88 17.76
CA GLU A 441 7.06 -6.98 16.83
C GLU A 441 7.23 -8.37 16.18
N THR A 442 7.03 -9.46 16.93
CA THR A 442 7.19 -10.82 16.40
C THR A 442 6.14 -11.13 15.33
N ILE A 443 4.90 -10.68 15.55
CA ILE A 443 3.79 -10.80 14.60
C ILE A 443 4.05 -9.91 13.38
N ALA A 444 4.44 -8.64 13.61
CA ALA A 444 4.73 -7.67 12.56
C ALA A 444 5.83 -8.16 11.61
N ARG A 445 6.96 -8.63 12.16
CA ARG A 445 8.05 -9.25 11.39
C ARG A 445 7.56 -10.44 10.56
N LYS A 446 6.64 -11.27 11.09
CA LYS A 446 6.09 -12.42 10.35
C LYS A 446 5.20 -11.99 9.19
N MET A 447 4.35 -10.97 9.37
CA MET A 447 3.54 -10.36 8.31
C MET A 447 4.41 -9.74 7.21
N GLN A 448 5.40 -8.95 7.61
CA GLN A 448 6.41 -8.34 6.72
C GLN A 448 7.17 -9.40 5.91
N LYS A 449 7.56 -10.53 6.51
CA LYS A 449 8.19 -11.65 5.79
C LYS A 449 7.29 -12.30 4.74
N TYR A 450 5.95 -12.24 4.83
CA TYR A 450 5.06 -12.69 3.73
C TYR A 450 5.00 -11.66 2.60
N LEU A 451 4.73 -10.38 2.94
CA LEU A 451 4.68 -9.27 1.99
C LEU A 451 5.98 -9.19 1.17
N LEU A 452 7.13 -9.17 1.85
CA LEU A 452 8.43 -9.09 1.19
C LEU A 452 8.78 -10.36 0.40
N SER A 453 8.30 -11.54 0.83
CA SER A 453 8.46 -12.76 0.01
C SER A 453 7.68 -12.64 -1.31
N LEU A 454 6.46 -12.09 -1.29
CA LEU A 454 5.72 -11.78 -2.52
C LEU A 454 6.48 -10.76 -3.38
N VAL A 455 6.90 -9.63 -2.80
CA VAL A 455 7.65 -8.55 -3.49
C VAL A 455 8.93 -9.08 -4.15
N LEU A 456 9.72 -9.90 -3.47
CA LEU A 456 11.01 -10.38 -3.98
C LEU A 456 10.91 -11.56 -4.95
N THR A 457 9.89 -12.42 -4.81
CA THR A 457 9.87 -13.74 -5.47
C THR A 457 8.59 -14.06 -6.25
N GLY A 458 7.54 -13.23 -6.12
CA GLY A 458 6.21 -13.54 -6.65
C GLY A 458 5.47 -14.65 -5.88
N ASN A 459 5.94 -15.02 -4.69
CA ASN A 459 5.28 -16.03 -3.86
C ASN A 459 5.46 -15.68 -2.36
N PRO A 460 4.38 -15.59 -1.55
CA PRO A 460 4.50 -15.26 -0.14
C PRO A 460 5.23 -16.32 0.70
N ASN A 461 5.50 -17.51 0.15
CA ASN A 461 6.14 -18.63 0.85
C ASN A 461 7.64 -18.83 0.56
N SER A 462 8.17 -18.30 -0.55
CA SER A 462 9.47 -18.74 -1.07
C SER A 462 10.71 -18.22 -0.31
N ALA A 463 10.62 -17.06 0.35
CA ALA A 463 11.66 -16.55 1.25
C ALA A 463 11.28 -16.81 2.72
N TRP A 464 12.25 -17.01 3.62
CA TRP A 464 12.03 -17.33 5.05
C TRP A 464 11.05 -18.49 5.30
N THR A 465 11.27 -19.63 4.64
CA THR A 465 10.40 -20.82 4.73
C THR A 465 10.23 -21.34 6.16
N ASP A 466 11.28 -21.23 6.97
CA ASP A 466 11.34 -21.88 8.28
C ASP A 466 10.73 -20.99 9.40
N ASP A 467 10.56 -19.69 9.12
CA ASP A 467 9.99 -18.70 10.04
C ASP A 467 8.47 -18.53 9.88
N LYS A 468 7.89 -19.11 8.82
CA LYS A 468 6.53 -18.85 8.37
C LYS A 468 5.71 -20.14 8.31
N LEU A 469 4.41 -19.97 8.53
CA LEU A 469 3.46 -21.03 8.21
C LEU A 469 3.32 -21.06 6.68
N TYR A 470 3.08 -22.22 6.09
CA TYR A 470 2.77 -22.26 4.67
C TYR A 470 1.42 -21.59 4.43
N TRP A 471 1.41 -20.51 3.63
CA TRP A 471 0.21 -19.84 3.17
C TRP A 471 -0.32 -20.61 1.94
N PRO A 472 -1.44 -21.35 2.08
CA PRO A 472 -2.00 -22.11 0.97
C PRO A 472 -2.51 -21.19 -0.13
N ARG A 473 -2.34 -21.63 -1.38
CA ARG A 473 -2.99 -21.03 -2.55
C ARG A 473 -4.38 -21.64 -2.71
N TYR A 474 -5.36 -20.84 -3.09
CA TYR A 474 -6.78 -21.20 -3.04
C TYR A 474 -7.20 -22.29 -4.05
N ASP A 475 -6.37 -22.55 -5.07
CA ASP A 475 -6.52 -23.59 -6.10
C ASP A 475 -6.00 -24.98 -5.69
N ASN A 476 -5.09 -25.08 -4.71
CA ASN A 476 -4.33 -26.29 -4.41
C ASN A 476 -5.11 -27.33 -3.59
N CYS A 477 -6.08 -28.02 -4.20
CA CYS A 477 -6.84 -29.18 -3.68
C CYS A 477 -7.65 -28.98 -2.38
N THR A 478 -7.41 -27.91 -1.62
CA THR A 478 -8.16 -27.47 -0.44
C THR A 478 -8.87 -26.17 -0.78
N MET A 479 -9.85 -26.22 -1.70
CA MET A 479 -10.64 -25.03 -2.04
C MET A 479 -11.28 -24.42 -0.78
N GLY A 480 -11.22 -23.10 -0.64
CA GLY A 480 -11.82 -22.42 0.51
C GLY A 480 -10.99 -22.54 1.79
N VAL A 481 -9.67 -22.33 1.72
CA VAL A 481 -8.81 -22.15 2.91
C VAL A 481 -8.06 -20.81 2.87
N GLN A 482 -7.82 -20.24 4.05
CA GLN A 482 -7.07 -19.01 4.22
C GLN A 482 -6.10 -19.11 5.39
N ILE A 483 -5.07 -18.25 5.40
CA ILE A 483 -4.26 -18.05 6.61
C ILE A 483 -5.03 -17.14 7.58
N VAL A 484 -5.09 -17.49 8.85
CA VAL A 484 -5.69 -16.65 9.90
C VAL A 484 -4.57 -16.12 10.77
N MET A 485 -4.35 -14.81 10.74
CA MET A 485 -3.31 -14.10 11.47
C MET A 485 -3.85 -13.70 12.85
N ASN A 486 -3.89 -14.66 13.79
CA ASN A 486 -4.43 -14.49 15.15
C ASN A 486 -3.35 -14.63 16.24
N GLY A 487 -2.18 -14.05 15.97
CA GLY A 487 -1.02 -14.05 16.88
C GLY A 487 -0.09 -15.25 16.74
N THR A 488 -0.61 -16.48 16.69
CA THR A 488 0.20 -17.68 16.40
C THR A 488 0.31 -17.98 14.90
N PHE A 489 -0.69 -17.54 14.13
CA PHE A 489 -0.97 -17.89 12.74
C PHE A 489 -1.44 -19.34 12.61
N SER A 490 -2.55 -19.53 11.88
CA SER A 490 -3.15 -20.83 11.59
C SER A 490 -3.66 -20.88 10.16
N VAL A 491 -4.02 -22.06 9.66
CA VAL A 491 -4.80 -22.21 8.42
C VAL A 491 -6.20 -22.65 8.82
N ALA A 492 -7.21 -21.96 8.31
CA ALA A 492 -8.61 -22.27 8.53
C ALA A 492 -9.35 -22.35 7.18
N LYS A 493 -10.63 -22.71 7.23
CA LYS A 493 -11.51 -22.46 6.07
C LYS A 493 -11.64 -20.96 5.84
N ASP A 494 -11.70 -20.56 4.58
CA ASP A 494 -11.99 -19.18 4.18
C ASP A 494 -13.38 -18.81 4.70
N ASN A 495 -13.44 -17.87 5.65
CA ASN A 495 -14.68 -17.48 6.33
C ASN A 495 -15.61 -16.62 5.44
N LEU A 496 -15.16 -16.26 4.24
CA LEU A 496 -15.92 -15.59 3.21
C LEU A 496 -16.52 -16.58 2.20
N ALA A 497 -16.14 -17.86 2.22
CA ALA A 497 -16.71 -18.91 1.38
C ALA A 497 -18.12 -19.36 1.86
N THR A 498 -19.01 -18.40 2.07
CA THR A 498 -20.33 -18.54 2.70
C THR A 498 -21.49 -18.25 1.73
N SER A 499 -22.72 -18.57 2.16
CA SER A 499 -23.95 -18.15 1.48
C SER A 499 -24.10 -16.62 1.47
N THR A 500 -23.68 -15.91 2.52
CA THR A 500 -23.75 -14.44 2.61
C THR A 500 -22.90 -13.76 1.54
N SER A 501 -21.63 -14.14 1.40
CA SER A 501 -20.77 -13.60 0.34
C SER A 501 -21.28 -14.00 -1.05
N PHE A 502 -21.78 -15.24 -1.22
CA PHE A 502 -22.33 -15.67 -2.50
C PHE A 502 -23.63 -14.95 -2.87
N PHE A 503 -24.45 -14.57 -1.88
CA PHE A 503 -25.60 -13.70 -2.07
C PHE A 503 -25.15 -12.32 -2.51
N TRP A 504 -24.20 -11.66 -1.85
CA TRP A 504 -23.72 -10.34 -2.29
C TRP A 504 -23.07 -10.37 -3.67
N ASN A 505 -22.40 -11.47 -4.01
CA ASN A 505 -21.82 -11.74 -5.33
C ASN A 505 -22.87 -12.15 -6.39
N LYS A 506 -24.16 -12.06 -6.05
CA LYS A 506 -25.33 -12.18 -6.95
C LYS A 506 -26.27 -10.99 -6.85
N ALA A 507 -26.54 -10.46 -5.67
CA ALA A 507 -27.44 -9.33 -5.45
C ALA A 507 -26.91 -8.05 -6.12
N LEU A 508 -25.59 -7.93 -6.30
CA LEU A 508 -24.97 -6.85 -7.07
C LEU A 508 -24.99 -7.08 -8.60
N TRP A 509 -25.66 -8.15 -9.06
CA TRP A 509 -25.98 -8.43 -10.47
C TRP A 509 -27.41 -8.09 -10.86
N TYR A 510 -28.27 -7.76 -9.88
CA TYR A 510 -29.66 -7.38 -10.07
C TYR A 510 -29.84 -5.88 -9.77
#